data_AF-A0A359KJ60-F1
#
_entry.id   AF-A0A359KJ60-F1
#
_cell.length_a   1.000
_cell.length_b   1.000
_cell.length_c   1.000
_cell.angle_alpha   90.00
_cell.angle_beta   90.00
_cell.angle_gamma   90.00
#
_symmetry.space_group_name_H-M   'P 1'
#
loop_
_entity.id
_entity.type
_entity.pdbx_description
1 polymer ?
#
loop_
_entity_poly.entity_id
_entity_poly.type
_entity_poly.pdbx_seq_one_letter_code
_entity_poly.pdbx_strand_id
1 'polypeptide(L)'
;SAANYTTVPTVALAETIAEILPGDLNRLFFCSGGSEAVESALKIAKQVQVMRGFPKRYKVIARRGSYHGMTYGAMSLTSARNEAYFGPFMHGVYHVPSP
;
A
#
# COMPACT_ATOMS: atom_id res chain seq x y z
N SER A 1 -8.74 -10.96 -19.50
CA SER A 1 -8.04 -10.29 -18.39
C SER A 1 -6.80 -9.63 -18.95
N ALA A 2 -6.53 -8.35 -18.67
CA ALA A 2 -5.30 -7.67 -19.10
C ALA A 2 -4.03 -8.21 -18.41
N ALA A 3 -4.16 -9.17 -17.50
CA ALA A 3 -3.11 -9.63 -16.58
C ALA A 3 -1.99 -10.50 -17.20
N ASN A 4 -2.00 -10.77 -18.52
CA ASN A 4 -1.02 -11.68 -19.14
C ASN A 4 -0.17 -11.02 -20.24
N TYR A 5 -0.16 -9.69 -20.32
CA TYR A 5 0.69 -8.96 -21.26
C TYR A 5 1.83 -8.26 -20.53
N THR A 6 3.02 -8.31 -21.10
CA THR A 6 4.22 -7.64 -20.58
C THR A 6 4.96 -6.94 -21.72
N THR A 7 5.93 -6.09 -21.37
CA THR A 7 6.80 -5.41 -22.33
C THR A 7 8.25 -5.59 -21.92
N VAL A 8 9.17 -5.53 -22.90
CA VAL A 8 10.62 -5.63 -22.63
C VAL A 8 11.08 -4.59 -21.58
N PRO A 9 10.66 -3.32 -21.62
CA PRO A 9 11.00 -2.35 -20.57
C PRO A 9 10.48 -2.73 -19.18
N THR A 10 9.27 -3.29 -19.09
CA THR A 10 8.70 -3.73 -17.79
C THR A 10 9.51 -4.87 -17.18
N VAL A 11 9.97 -5.83 -17.99
CA VAL A 11 10.81 -6.95 -17.54
C VAL A 11 12.17 -6.45 -17.08
N ALA A 12 12.86 -5.65 -17.91
CA ALA A 12 14.17 -5.11 -17.57
C ALA A 12 14.13 -4.27 -16.27
N LEU A 13 13.10 -3.43 -16.12
CA LEU A 13 12.91 -2.66 -14.89
C LEU A 13 12.70 -3.58 -13.66
N ALA A 14 11.94 -4.66 -13.84
CA ALA A 14 11.70 -5.61 -12.75
C ALA A 14 13.00 -6.32 -12.32
N GLU A 15 13.84 -6.72 -13.27
CA GLU A 15 15.15 -7.32 -13.00
C GLU A 15 16.09 -6.35 -12.26
N THR A 16 16.22 -5.12 -12.76
CA THR A 16 17.06 -4.10 -12.12
C THR A 16 16.61 -3.79 -10.69
N ILE A 17 15.29 -3.69 -10.45
CA ILE A 17 14.79 -3.43 -9.09
C ILE A 17 15.07 -4.63 -8.19
N ALA A 18 14.91 -5.87 -8.68
CA ALA A 18 15.14 -7.07 -7.89
C ALA A 18 16.60 -7.20 -7.39
N GLU A 19 17.58 -6.66 -8.11
CA GLU A 19 18.98 -6.62 -7.67
C GLU A 19 19.23 -5.69 -6.47
N ILE A 20 18.37 -4.69 -6.26
CA ILE A 20 18.54 -3.65 -5.23
C ILE A 20 17.66 -3.94 -4.00
N LEU A 21 16.59 -4.72 -4.16
CA LEU A 21 15.68 -5.02 -3.08
C LEU A 21 16.34 -5.88 -1.99
N PRO A 22 16.04 -5.62 -0.70
CA PRO A 22 16.63 -6.37 0.39
C PRO A 22 16.06 -7.78 0.49
N GLY A 23 16.91 -8.72 0.92
CA GLY A 23 16.49 -10.07 1.28
C GLY A 23 15.97 -10.88 0.09
N ASP A 24 14.78 -11.45 0.25
CA ASP A 24 14.13 -12.36 -0.70
C ASP A 24 12.99 -11.68 -1.51
N LEU A 25 12.91 -10.35 -1.48
CA LEU A 25 11.88 -9.60 -2.20
C LEU A 25 12.12 -9.62 -3.72
N ASN A 26 11.35 -10.44 -4.43
CA ASN A 26 11.52 -10.69 -5.87
C ASN A 26 10.24 -10.54 -6.71
N ARG A 27 9.17 -9.97 -6.14
CA ARG A 27 7.89 -9.80 -6.83
C ARG A 27 7.43 -8.34 -6.78
N LEU A 28 7.17 -7.78 -7.96
CA LEU A 28 6.86 -6.37 -8.15
C LEU A 28 5.45 -6.19 -8.72
N PHE A 29 4.77 -5.16 -8.25
CA PHE A 29 3.52 -4.67 -8.82
C PHE A 29 3.71 -3.18 -9.13
N PHE A 30 3.71 -2.83 -10.40
CA PHE A 30 3.95 -1.45 -10.83
C PHE A 30 2.67 -0.61 -10.71
N CYS A 31 2.82 0.60 -10.18
CA CYS A 31 1.78 1.62 -10.11
C CYS A 31 2.26 2.91 -10.78
N SER A 32 1.34 3.82 -11.09
CA SER A 32 1.69 5.13 -11.68
C SER A 32 2.16 6.14 -10.63
N GLY A 33 1.93 5.88 -9.34
CA GLY A 33 2.39 6.76 -8.26
C GLY A 33 2.31 6.13 -6.86
N GLY A 34 2.80 6.89 -5.87
CA GLY A 34 2.93 6.43 -4.49
C GLY A 34 1.59 6.12 -3.80
N SER A 35 0.55 6.92 -4.04
CA SER A 35 -0.78 6.68 -3.45
C SER A 35 -1.35 5.32 -3.90
N GLU A 36 -1.26 5.01 -5.19
CA GLU A 36 -1.69 3.71 -5.74
C GLU A 36 -0.84 2.56 -5.21
N ALA A 37 0.47 2.77 -5.03
CA ALA A 37 1.35 1.78 -4.40
C ALA A 37 0.89 1.47 -2.95
N VAL A 38 0.49 2.48 -2.18
CA VAL A 38 -0.05 2.30 -0.82
C VAL A 38 -1.41 1.58 -0.84
N GLU A 39 -2.33 1.92 -1.75
CA GLU A 39 -3.60 1.19 -1.90
C GLU A 39 -3.37 -0.29 -2.21
N SER A 40 -2.45 -0.58 -3.14
CA SER A 40 -2.06 -1.94 -3.51
C SER A 40 -1.47 -2.68 -2.31
N ALA A 41 -0.55 -2.06 -1.57
CA ALA A 41 0.05 -2.65 -0.37
C ALA A 41 -1.00 -2.98 0.71
N LEU A 42 -1.95 -2.07 0.97
CA LEU A 42 -3.05 -2.29 1.91
C LEU A 42 -3.91 -3.50 1.52
N LYS A 43 -4.27 -3.60 0.23
CA LYS A 43 -5.07 -4.70 -0.30
C LYS A 43 -4.33 -6.03 -0.19
N ILE A 44 -3.06 -6.08 -0.58
CA ILE A 44 -2.23 -7.28 -0.47
C ILE A 44 -2.09 -7.72 0.98
N ALA A 45 -1.80 -6.80 1.91
CA ALA A 45 -1.67 -7.11 3.33
C ALA A 45 -2.96 -7.73 3.89
N LYS A 46 -4.12 -7.13 3.59
CA LYS A 46 -5.43 -7.67 3.99
C LYS A 46 -5.71 -9.02 3.35
N GLN A 47 -5.44 -9.18 2.06
CA GLN A 47 -5.65 -10.43 1.32
C GLN A 47 -4.82 -11.56 1.95
N VAL A 48 -3.55 -11.32 2.27
CA VAL A 48 -2.67 -12.30 2.92
C VAL A 48 -3.23 -12.76 4.26
N GLN A 49 -3.75 -11.85 5.08
CA GLN A 49 -4.36 -12.24 6.37
C GLN A 49 -5.60 -13.11 6.17
N VAL A 50 -6.46 -12.78 5.19
CA VAL A 50 -7.62 -13.61 4.84
C VAL A 50 -7.18 -15.00 4.38
N MET A 51 -6.20 -15.07 3.47
CA MET A 51 -5.66 -16.35 2.95
C MET A 51 -5.00 -17.21 4.03
N ARG A 52 -4.50 -16.59 5.10
CA ARG A 52 -3.96 -17.26 6.30
C ARG A 52 -5.02 -17.66 7.32
N GLY A 53 -6.32 -17.47 7.04
CA GLY A 53 -7.42 -17.81 7.94
C GLY A 53 -7.71 -16.76 9.02
N PHE A 54 -7.18 -15.54 8.89
CA PHE A 54 -7.39 -14.44 9.84
C PHE A 54 -8.22 -13.29 9.24
N PRO A 55 -9.49 -13.51 8.84
CA PRO A 55 -10.28 -12.50 8.14
C PRO A 55 -10.56 -11.22 8.96
N LYS A 56 -10.43 -11.31 10.29
CA LYS A 56 -10.59 -10.17 11.21
C LYS A 56 -9.32 -9.31 11.38
N ARG A 57 -8.18 -9.71 10.81
CA ARG A 57 -6.92 -8.94 10.86
C ARG A 57 -6.87 -7.93 9.70
N TYR A 58 -7.65 -6.87 9.82
CA TYR A 58 -7.75 -5.80 8.80
C TYR A 58 -7.33 -4.41 9.29
N LYS A 59 -7.06 -4.26 10.59
CA LYS A 59 -6.69 -2.97 11.19
C LYS A 59 -5.29 -2.56 10.74
N VAL A 60 -5.08 -1.26 10.57
CA VAL A 60 -3.82 -0.66 10.12
C VAL A 60 -3.35 0.36 11.15
N ILE A 61 -2.07 0.31 11.50
CA ILE A 61 -1.45 1.26 12.43
C ILE A 61 -0.57 2.21 11.61
N ALA A 62 -0.91 3.49 11.63
CA ALA A 62 -0.14 4.58 11.01
C ALA A 62 0.53 5.44 12.09
N ARG A 63 1.43 6.33 11.69
CA ARG A 63 2.14 7.22 12.62
C ARG A 63 1.58 8.64 12.53
N ARG A 64 1.49 9.32 13.67
CA ARG A 64 1.26 10.77 13.69
C ARG A 64 2.43 11.46 12.96
N GLY A 65 2.12 12.42 12.11
CA GLY A 65 3.09 13.11 11.24
C GLY A 65 3.44 12.38 9.93
N SER A 66 2.96 11.15 9.68
CA SER A 66 3.29 10.44 8.43
C SER A 66 2.47 10.89 7.23
N TYR A 67 3.01 10.67 6.04
CA TYR A 67 2.35 10.87 4.75
C TYR A 67 2.39 9.59 3.93
N HIS A 68 1.23 9.13 3.46
CA HIS A 68 1.09 7.90 2.69
C HIS A 68 0.37 8.09 1.35
N GLY A 69 0.10 9.34 0.96
CA GLY A 69 -0.59 9.66 -0.29
C GLY A 69 -1.97 10.26 -0.07
N MET A 70 -2.67 10.47 -1.19
CA MET A 70 -3.91 11.28 -1.27
C MET A 70 -5.09 10.56 -1.94
N THR A 71 -4.94 9.29 -2.37
CA THR A 71 -6.13 8.45 -2.64
C THR A 71 -6.84 8.14 -1.34
N TYR A 72 -8.10 7.72 -1.36
CA TYR A 72 -8.92 7.67 -0.15
C TYR A 72 -8.37 6.74 0.95
N GLY A 73 -7.90 5.53 0.60
CA GLY A 73 -7.26 4.60 1.53
C GLY A 73 -5.92 5.14 2.01
N ALA A 74 -5.07 5.59 1.09
CA ALA A 74 -3.77 6.21 1.40
C ALA A 74 -3.89 7.44 2.34
N MET A 75 -4.84 8.33 2.05
CA MET A 75 -5.15 9.52 2.86
C MET A 75 -5.67 9.13 4.24
N SER A 76 -6.37 8.00 4.35
CA SER A 76 -6.76 7.46 5.64
C SER A 76 -5.55 7.12 6.53
N LEU A 77 -4.37 6.86 5.96
CA LEU A 77 -3.12 6.65 6.70
C LEU A 77 -2.33 7.96 6.90
N THR A 78 -2.52 8.96 6.04
CA THR A 78 -1.84 10.26 6.14
C THR A 78 -2.29 11.05 7.37
N SER A 79 -1.36 11.57 8.16
CA SER A 79 -1.67 12.28 9.41
C SER A 79 -2.22 13.70 9.19
N ALA A 80 -1.79 14.40 8.15
CA ALA A 80 -2.25 15.77 7.83
C ALA A 80 -3.53 15.78 6.98
N ARG A 81 -4.35 14.73 7.08
CA ARG A 81 -5.61 14.58 6.34
C ARG A 81 -6.65 15.58 6.84
N ASN A 82 -7.45 16.13 5.94
CA ASN A 82 -8.53 17.05 6.32
C ASN A 82 -9.84 16.28 6.54
N GLU A 83 -10.17 16.04 7.81
CA GLU A 83 -11.39 15.30 8.20
C GLU A 83 -12.68 16.04 7.86
N ALA A 84 -12.68 17.37 7.86
CA ALA A 84 -13.87 18.17 7.57
C ALA A 84 -14.32 18.07 6.11
N TYR A 85 -13.37 17.97 5.16
CA TYR A 85 -13.68 17.92 3.73
C TYR A 85 -13.69 16.51 3.14
N PHE A 86 -12.85 15.60 3.64
CA PHE A 86 -12.62 14.29 3.01
C PHE A 86 -13.00 13.10 3.88
N GLY A 87 -13.38 13.35 5.15
CA GLY A 87 -13.86 12.31 6.04
C GLY A 87 -15.29 11.82 5.70
N PRO A 88 -15.77 10.75 6.34
CA PRO A 88 -15.05 9.92 7.32
C PRO A 88 -14.09 8.91 6.66
N PHE A 89 -12.85 8.84 7.15
CA PHE A 89 -11.82 7.97 6.57
C PHE A 89 -12.03 6.47 6.84
N MET A 90 -11.23 5.64 6.17
CA MET A 90 -11.29 4.18 6.24
C MET A 90 -11.31 3.68 7.70
N HIS A 91 -12.33 2.87 8.02
CA HIS A 91 -12.47 2.26 9.33
C HIS A 91 -11.28 1.33 9.64
N GLY A 92 -10.86 1.31 10.91
CA GLY A 92 -9.81 0.41 11.39
C GLY A 92 -8.38 0.94 11.20
N VAL A 93 -8.22 2.21 10.83
CA VAL A 93 -6.92 2.90 10.87
C VAL A 93 -6.74 3.60 12.21
N TYR A 94 -5.58 3.40 12.85
CA TYR A 94 -5.23 4.02 14.13
C TYR A 94 -3.86 4.70 14.02
N HIS A 95 -3.77 5.95 14.49
CA HIS A 95 -2.53 6.72 14.48
C HIS A 95 -1.86 6.72 15.85
N VAL A 96 -0.69 6.09 15.93
CA VAL A 96 0.14 6.07 17.14
C VAL A 96 1.22 7.15 17.09
N PRO A 97 1.83 7.56 18.21
CA PRO A 97 2.92 8.54 18.22
C PRO A 97 4.04 8.18 17.25
N SER A 98 4.65 9.21 16.64
CA SER A 98 5.95 9.05 15.99
C SER A 98 7.00 8.68 17.05
N PRO A 99 8.02 7.86 16.71
CA PRO A 99 9.27 7.81 17.47
C PRO A 99 9.86 9.21 17.68
#